data_AF-A0A939DNN3-F1
#
_entry.id   AF-A0A939DNN3-F1
#
_cell.length_a   1.000
_cell.length_b   1.000
_cell.length_c   1.000
_cell.angle_alpha   90.00
_cell.angle_beta   90.00
_cell.angle_gamma   90.00
#
_symmetry.space_group_name_H-M   'P 1'
#
loop_
_entity.id
_entity.type
_entity.pdbx_description
1 polymer ?
#
loop_
_entity_poly.entity_id
_entity_poly.type
_entity_poly.pdbx_seq_one_letter_code
_entity_poly.pdbx_strand_id
1 'polypeptide(L)'
;MFEAPHNWDIYYDDVVSKCESYISFGYWEDIELYQLRSWLSNFETDEEKYFSACILDALVYRSRSMVKSSFKNIASSIVPKFLKKNSIPYDSNIDDWLTRLKEGKKVPIRFVSVENVDNKAGKSGSVIIRDLIETLDLAKHVTQIPENVPKFPDEVKAIILVDDFAGTGSQFVDFFKKNIDPYNIRVPILYTPLAAHQDAINYIEQQLPQVEVVPVELLSQDDSFFSPINGYFRGDNKNNVTDAKAFYLEMCERTPLKGKEFLLGKGELCLTFAFHLSTPNNNLKVIYHDSEENGWSRLLYRRK
;
A
#
# COMPACT_ATOMS: atom_id res chain seq x y z
N MET A 1 -7.04 -12.08 29.00
CA MET A 1 -5.58 -12.25 28.84
C MET A 1 -5.36 -13.09 27.61
N PHE A 2 -4.42 -12.71 26.74
CA PHE A 2 -4.13 -13.46 25.52
C PHE A 2 -3.42 -14.78 25.84
N GLU A 3 -3.81 -15.86 25.17
CA GLU A 3 -3.28 -17.20 25.38
C GLU A 3 -3.21 -17.98 24.07
N ALA A 4 -2.19 -18.83 23.92
CA ALA A 4 -2.06 -19.71 22.78
C ALA A 4 -3.16 -20.81 22.84
N PRO A 5 -4.01 -20.96 21.80
CA PRO A 5 -5.06 -21.97 21.79
C PRO A 5 -4.54 -23.41 21.79
N HIS A 6 -5.43 -24.37 22.01
CA HIS A 6 -5.08 -25.79 21.81
C HIS A 6 -4.66 -26.05 20.36
N ASN A 7 -3.59 -26.82 20.15
CA ASN A 7 -2.96 -27.08 18.84
C ASN A 7 -2.38 -25.83 18.14
N TRP A 8 -2.02 -24.78 18.88
CA TRP A 8 -1.39 -23.59 18.28
C TRP A 8 -0.10 -23.92 17.54
N ASP A 9 0.62 -24.94 18.00
CA ASP A 9 1.88 -25.46 17.44
C ASP A 9 1.68 -26.07 16.06
N ILE A 10 0.63 -26.87 15.88
CA ILE A 10 0.25 -27.42 14.57
C ILE A 10 -0.10 -26.29 13.60
N TYR A 11 -0.91 -25.32 14.05
CA TYR A 11 -1.25 -24.14 13.23
C TYR A 11 -0.01 -23.31 12.86
N TYR A 12 0.90 -23.12 13.80
CA TYR A 12 2.16 -22.42 13.59
C TYR A 12 2.99 -23.10 12.49
N ASP A 13 3.22 -24.40 12.60
CA ASP A 13 4.01 -25.17 11.63
C ASP A 13 3.37 -25.17 10.24
N ASP A 14 2.04 -25.27 10.15
CA ASP A 14 1.29 -25.20 8.90
C ASP A 14 1.44 -23.83 8.21
N VAL A 15 1.29 -22.73 8.98
CA VAL A 15 1.42 -21.37 8.46
C VAL A 15 2.86 -21.09 8.02
N VAL A 16 3.85 -21.47 8.82
CA VAL A 16 5.27 -21.29 8.47
C VAL A 16 5.61 -22.06 7.21
N SER A 17 5.20 -23.33 7.11
CA SER A 17 5.43 -24.18 5.92
C SER A 17 4.77 -23.59 4.66
N LYS A 18 3.56 -23.02 4.81
CA LYS A 18 2.87 -22.29 3.73
C LYS A 18 3.66 -21.06 3.29
N CYS A 19 4.15 -20.25 4.22
CA CYS A 19 4.95 -19.05 3.92
C CYS A 19 6.31 -19.41 3.28
N GLU A 20 7.00 -20.45 3.74
CA GLU A 20 8.21 -20.96 3.09
C GLU A 20 7.94 -21.42 1.66
N SER A 21 6.77 -22.03 1.41
CA SER A 21 6.32 -22.40 0.06
C SER A 21 6.04 -21.17 -0.81
N TYR A 22 5.40 -20.13 -0.27
CA TYR A 22 5.18 -18.87 -0.99
C TYR A 22 6.47 -18.19 -1.40
N ILE A 23 7.50 -18.22 -0.55
CA ILE A 23 8.83 -17.72 -0.88
C ILE A 23 9.48 -18.60 -1.97
N SER A 24 9.46 -19.93 -1.78
CA SER A 24 10.13 -20.87 -2.70
C SER A 24 9.52 -20.88 -4.10
N PHE A 25 8.22 -20.63 -4.22
CA PHE A 25 7.53 -20.50 -5.51
C PHE A 25 7.53 -19.08 -6.10
N GLY A 26 8.13 -18.11 -5.40
CA GLY A 26 8.23 -16.73 -5.87
C GLY A 26 6.91 -15.96 -5.80
N TYR A 27 5.96 -16.35 -4.95
CA TYR A 27 4.78 -15.52 -4.66
C TYR A 27 5.12 -14.35 -3.74
N TRP A 28 6.03 -14.58 -2.79
CA TRP A 28 6.63 -13.56 -1.94
C TRP A 28 8.00 -13.18 -2.48
N GLU A 29 8.00 -12.63 -3.70
CA GLU A 29 9.19 -12.06 -4.35
C GLU A 29 9.89 -11.08 -3.39
N ASP A 30 11.22 -11.02 -3.35
CA ASP A 30 12.00 -10.11 -2.49
C ASP A 30 11.96 -10.41 -0.97
N ILE A 31 11.34 -11.52 -0.52
CA ILE A 31 11.51 -12.07 0.83
C ILE A 31 12.31 -13.37 0.73
N GLU A 32 13.42 -13.45 1.45
CA GLU A 32 14.25 -14.66 1.49
C GLU A 32 13.91 -15.56 2.68
N LEU A 33 14.11 -16.87 2.53
CA LEU A 33 13.83 -17.84 3.60
C LEU A 33 14.60 -17.52 4.90
N TYR A 34 15.84 -17.03 4.78
CA TYR A 34 16.61 -16.64 5.95
C TYR A 34 15.97 -15.44 6.66
N GLN A 35 15.39 -14.49 5.93
CA GLN A 35 14.72 -13.33 6.52
C GLN A 35 13.47 -13.74 7.27
N LEU A 36 12.64 -14.63 6.69
CA LEU A 36 11.48 -15.19 7.38
C LEU A 36 11.88 -15.88 8.69
N ARG A 37 12.91 -16.74 8.65
CA ARG A 37 13.39 -17.47 9.84
C ARG A 37 13.98 -16.53 10.88
N SER A 38 14.75 -15.52 10.47
CA SER A 38 15.26 -14.50 11.38
C SER A 38 14.13 -13.69 12.01
N TRP A 39 13.09 -13.33 11.26
CA TRP A 39 11.94 -12.64 11.83
C TRP A 39 11.14 -13.51 12.81
N LEU A 40 10.93 -14.79 12.49
CA LEU A 40 10.28 -15.75 13.40
C LEU A 40 11.07 -15.96 14.69
N SER A 41 12.40 -15.84 14.64
CA SER A 41 13.26 -15.96 15.83
C SER A 41 13.11 -14.82 16.84
N ASN A 42 12.40 -13.74 16.49
CA ASN A 42 12.07 -12.67 17.43
C ASN A 42 10.99 -13.08 18.46
N PHE A 43 10.27 -14.19 18.22
CA PHE A 43 9.11 -14.60 19.02
C PHE A 43 9.44 -15.85 19.84
N GLU A 44 9.54 -15.70 21.16
CA GLU A 44 10.13 -16.72 22.03
C GLU A 44 9.08 -17.61 22.70
N THR A 45 8.04 -16.99 23.28
CA THR A 45 6.99 -17.71 24.01
C THR A 45 5.97 -18.36 23.07
N ASP A 46 5.17 -19.29 23.60
CA ASP A 46 4.11 -19.96 22.86
C ASP A 46 3.08 -18.96 22.32
N GLU A 47 2.70 -17.97 23.14
CA GLU A 47 1.80 -16.88 22.74
C GLU A 47 2.41 -16.00 21.65
N GLU A 48 3.69 -15.67 21.77
CA GLU A 48 4.40 -14.85 20.77
C GLU A 48 4.52 -15.58 19.43
N LYS A 49 4.83 -16.87 19.46
CA LYS A 49 4.89 -17.72 18.26
C LYS A 49 3.52 -17.84 17.61
N TYR A 50 2.49 -18.16 18.38
CA TYR A 50 1.11 -18.18 17.88
C TYR A 50 0.72 -16.84 17.24
N PHE A 51 1.03 -15.72 17.90
CA PHE A 51 0.75 -14.38 17.38
C PHE A 51 1.51 -14.09 16.07
N SER A 52 2.75 -14.55 15.95
CA SER A 52 3.54 -14.41 14.70
C SER A 52 2.94 -15.21 13.54
N ALA A 53 2.42 -16.42 13.80
CA ALA A 53 1.69 -17.20 12.79
C ALA A 53 0.41 -16.49 12.36
N CYS A 54 -0.34 -15.91 13.30
CA CYS A 54 -1.50 -15.08 12.98
C CYS A 54 -1.14 -13.90 12.06
N ILE A 55 -0.01 -13.23 12.30
CA ILE A 55 0.49 -12.14 11.43
C ILE A 55 0.78 -12.67 10.02
N LEU A 56 1.51 -13.78 9.91
CA LEU A 56 1.87 -14.37 8.62
C LEU A 56 0.65 -14.82 7.83
N ASP A 57 -0.33 -15.40 8.51
CA ASP A 57 -1.59 -15.85 7.91
C ASP A 57 -2.48 -14.69 7.46
N ALA A 58 -2.39 -13.54 8.15
CA ALA A 58 -3.06 -12.31 7.76
C ALA A 58 -2.34 -11.54 6.63
N LEU A 59 -1.04 -11.79 6.43
CA LEU A 59 -0.20 -10.98 5.55
C LEU A 59 -0.65 -11.07 4.08
N VAL A 60 -1.12 -9.94 3.56
CA VAL A 60 -1.39 -9.72 2.14
C VAL A 60 -0.14 -9.14 1.48
N TYR A 61 0.47 -9.92 0.60
CA TYR A 61 1.64 -9.49 -0.19
C TYR A 61 1.31 -9.34 -1.67
N ARG A 62 1.65 -8.19 -2.25
CA ARG A 62 1.45 -7.88 -3.67
C ARG A 62 2.79 -7.94 -4.41
N SER A 63 2.97 -9.04 -5.16
CA SER A 63 4.16 -9.29 -5.98
C SER A 63 4.30 -8.29 -7.14
N ARG A 64 5.43 -8.33 -7.85
CA ARG A 64 5.67 -7.47 -9.01
C ARG A 64 4.64 -7.70 -10.11
N SER A 65 4.28 -8.95 -10.37
CA SER A 65 3.28 -9.29 -11.39
C SER A 65 1.88 -8.78 -11.04
N MET A 66 1.52 -8.78 -9.75
CA MET A 66 0.27 -8.19 -9.26
C MET A 66 0.28 -6.65 -9.43
N VAL A 67 1.36 -5.98 -9.02
CA VAL A 67 1.51 -4.52 -9.20
C VAL A 67 1.44 -4.12 -10.69
N LYS A 68 2.11 -4.86 -11.58
CA LYS A 68 2.01 -4.65 -13.04
C LYS A 68 0.58 -4.81 -13.56
N SER A 69 -0.16 -5.78 -13.01
CA SER A 69 -1.57 -5.98 -13.35
C SER A 69 -2.44 -4.82 -12.86
N SER A 70 -2.15 -4.27 -11.69
CA SER A 70 -2.81 -3.05 -11.18
C SER A 70 -2.57 -1.84 -12.09
N PHE A 71 -1.36 -1.64 -12.60
CA PHE A 71 -1.09 -0.59 -13.59
C PHE A 71 -1.86 -0.78 -14.90
N LYS A 72 -1.96 -2.02 -15.39
CA LYS A 72 -2.80 -2.35 -16.55
C LYS A 72 -4.27 -2.04 -16.26
N ASN A 73 -4.78 -2.37 -15.08
CA ASN A 73 -6.15 -2.03 -14.68
C ASN A 73 -6.38 -0.50 -14.61
N ILE A 74 -5.40 0.26 -14.09
CA ILE A 74 -5.44 1.73 -14.07
C ILE A 74 -5.64 2.26 -15.50
N ALA A 75 -4.78 1.84 -16.44
CA ALA A 75 -4.83 2.34 -17.81
C ALA A 75 -6.02 1.82 -18.63
N SER A 76 -6.45 0.57 -18.40
CA SER A 76 -7.47 -0.09 -19.22
C SER A 76 -8.91 0.02 -18.71
N SER A 77 -9.11 0.40 -17.44
CA SER A 77 -10.43 0.42 -16.81
C SER A 77 -10.67 1.68 -16.01
N ILE A 78 -9.82 1.98 -15.02
CA ILE A 78 -10.05 3.10 -14.09
C ILE A 78 -10.01 4.44 -14.84
N VAL A 79 -8.94 4.69 -15.61
CA VAL A 79 -8.79 5.93 -16.37
C VAL A 79 -9.88 6.09 -17.44
N PRO A 80 -10.17 5.10 -18.33
CA PRO A 80 -11.28 5.21 -19.28
C PRO A 80 -12.64 5.50 -18.66
N LYS A 81 -12.97 4.89 -17.51
CA LYS A 81 -14.21 5.17 -16.77
C LYS A 81 -14.25 6.61 -16.27
N PHE A 82 -13.14 7.09 -15.71
CA PHE A 82 -12.99 8.47 -15.26
C PHE A 82 -13.13 9.48 -16.41
N LEU A 83 -12.48 9.22 -17.55
CA LEU A 83 -12.60 10.07 -18.75
C LEU A 83 -14.04 10.10 -19.27
N LYS A 84 -14.71 8.94 -19.33
CA LYS A 84 -16.11 8.84 -19.74
C LYS A 84 -17.02 9.65 -18.81
N LYS A 85 -16.86 9.52 -17.50
CA LYS A 85 -17.64 10.24 -16.48
C LYS A 85 -17.52 11.76 -16.64
N ASN A 86 -16.32 12.23 -16.99
CA ASN A 86 -16.02 13.65 -17.18
C ASN A 86 -16.21 14.14 -18.63
N SER A 87 -16.83 13.34 -19.51
CA SER A 87 -17.06 13.68 -20.92
C SER A 87 -15.78 14.06 -21.68
N ILE A 88 -14.63 13.49 -21.29
CA ILE A 88 -13.35 13.69 -21.97
C ILE A 88 -13.23 12.64 -23.09
N PRO A 89 -13.05 13.05 -24.36
CA PRO A 89 -12.89 12.11 -25.47
C PRO A 89 -11.67 11.22 -25.28
N TYR A 90 -11.88 9.91 -25.47
CA TYR A 90 -10.82 8.90 -25.59
C TYR A 90 -11.25 7.87 -26.63
N ASP A 91 -10.34 6.96 -27.01
CA ASP A 91 -10.65 5.93 -27.99
C ASP A 91 -11.75 4.99 -27.48
N SER A 92 -12.77 4.75 -28.30
CA SER A 92 -13.87 3.83 -27.95
C SER A 92 -13.39 2.38 -27.79
N ASN A 93 -12.29 2.03 -28.44
CA ASN A 93 -11.60 0.77 -28.33
C ASN A 93 -10.43 0.88 -27.35
N ILE A 94 -10.31 -0.09 -26.46
CA ILE A 94 -9.27 -0.11 -25.44
C ILE A 94 -7.87 -0.34 -26.02
N ASP A 95 -7.73 -1.11 -27.09
CA ASP A 95 -6.43 -1.37 -27.70
C ASP A 95 -5.87 -0.12 -28.38
N ASP A 96 -6.75 0.67 -29.02
CA ASP A 96 -6.39 1.95 -29.61
C ASP A 96 -6.00 2.97 -28.53
N TRP A 97 -6.74 2.97 -27.40
CA TRP A 97 -6.39 3.80 -26.24
C TRP A 97 -5.01 3.47 -25.69
N LEU A 98 -4.73 2.19 -25.44
CA LEU A 98 -3.43 1.75 -24.93
C LEU A 98 -2.30 2.05 -25.93
N THR A 99 -2.56 1.87 -27.23
CA THR A 99 -1.61 2.25 -28.29
C THR A 99 -1.35 3.76 -28.29
N ARG A 100 -2.39 4.59 -28.12
CA ARG A 100 -2.23 6.04 -28.01
C ARG A 100 -1.38 6.45 -26.81
N LEU A 101 -1.54 5.79 -25.66
CA LEU A 101 -0.70 6.03 -24.48
C LEU A 101 0.77 5.70 -24.75
N LYS A 102 1.05 4.62 -25.49
CA LYS A 102 2.40 4.22 -25.91
C LYS A 102 3.03 5.20 -26.89
N GLU A 103 2.27 5.61 -27.91
CA GLU A 103 2.77 6.57 -28.91
C GLU A 103 2.83 8.01 -28.37
N GLY A 104 2.02 8.35 -27.37
CA GLY A 104 1.93 9.67 -26.76
C GLY A 104 1.29 10.75 -27.64
N LYS A 105 0.70 10.41 -28.78
CA LYS A 105 0.09 11.39 -29.70
C LYS A 105 -1.29 11.81 -29.22
N LYS A 106 -1.49 13.11 -28.98
CA LYS A 106 -2.78 13.71 -28.58
C LYS A 106 -3.42 13.01 -27.36
N VAL A 107 -2.59 12.60 -26.40
CA VAL A 107 -3.07 12.00 -25.16
C VAL A 107 -3.67 13.10 -24.27
N PRO A 108 -4.96 13.02 -23.90
CA PRO A 108 -5.64 14.07 -23.14
C PRO A 108 -5.32 14.03 -21.65
N ILE A 109 -4.45 13.12 -21.20
CA ILE A 109 -4.09 12.96 -19.79
C ILE A 109 -2.59 13.12 -19.57
N ARG A 110 -2.21 13.42 -18.32
CA ARG A 110 -0.84 13.21 -17.83
C ARG A 110 -0.87 12.40 -16.54
N PHE A 111 0.00 11.39 -16.46
CA PHE A 111 0.26 10.67 -15.22
C PHE A 111 1.29 11.45 -14.40
N VAL A 112 1.05 11.59 -13.11
CA VAL A 112 1.93 12.30 -12.17
C VAL A 112 2.07 11.43 -10.93
N SER A 113 3.30 11.20 -10.47
CA SER A 113 3.53 10.50 -9.20
C SER A 113 3.27 11.42 -8.02
N VAL A 114 2.70 10.86 -6.96
CA VAL A 114 2.67 11.50 -5.65
C VAL A 114 4.03 11.28 -4.97
N GLU A 115 4.76 12.36 -4.73
CA GLU A 115 6.04 12.30 -4.01
C GLU A 115 5.88 12.85 -2.59
N ASN A 116 6.59 12.27 -1.62
CA ASN A 116 6.58 12.78 -0.27
C ASN A 116 7.17 14.20 -0.23
N VAL A 117 6.47 15.08 0.48
CA VAL A 117 6.72 16.53 0.60
C VAL A 117 8.09 16.90 1.19
N ASP A 118 8.84 15.92 1.72
CA ASP A 118 10.09 16.09 2.48
C ASP A 118 11.34 16.43 1.65
N ASN A 119 11.22 16.82 0.38
CA ASN A 119 12.33 17.25 -0.49
C ASN A 119 13.53 16.27 -0.60
N LYS A 120 13.37 15.00 -0.20
CA LYS A 120 14.37 13.94 -0.44
C LYS A 120 14.03 13.23 -1.73
N ALA A 121 14.71 13.59 -2.81
CA ALA A 121 14.64 12.91 -4.11
C ALA A 121 14.91 11.40 -3.93
N GLY A 122 14.05 10.55 -4.51
CA GLY A 122 14.23 9.08 -4.53
C GLY A 122 13.23 8.23 -3.72
N LYS A 123 12.16 8.83 -3.16
CA LYS A 123 11.10 8.09 -2.44
C LYS A 123 10.10 7.43 -3.42
N SER A 124 9.27 6.51 -2.91
CA SER A 124 8.39 5.54 -3.63
C SER A 124 7.74 6.01 -4.94
N GLY A 125 7.33 7.28 -5.05
CA GLY A 125 6.71 7.86 -6.25
C GLY A 125 7.53 7.70 -7.53
N SER A 126 8.85 7.94 -7.48
CA SER A 126 9.76 7.77 -8.64
C SER A 126 9.86 6.32 -9.14
N VAL A 127 9.66 5.35 -8.25
CA VAL A 127 9.68 3.92 -8.58
C VAL A 127 8.34 3.51 -9.15
N ILE A 128 7.24 3.97 -8.54
CA ILE A 128 5.88 3.73 -9.04
C ILE A 128 5.71 4.25 -10.46
N ILE A 129 6.14 5.49 -10.74
CA ILE A 129 6.01 6.05 -12.09
C ILE A 129 6.91 5.32 -13.09
N ARG A 130 8.11 4.91 -12.68
CA ARG A 130 9.02 4.14 -13.52
C ARG A 130 8.41 2.80 -13.88
N ASP A 131 7.89 2.07 -12.90
CA ASP A 131 7.25 0.77 -13.13
C ASP A 131 5.97 0.92 -13.97
N LEU A 132 5.21 2.00 -13.80
CA LEU A 132 4.07 2.33 -14.66
C LEU A 132 4.50 2.52 -16.11
N ILE A 133 5.55 3.32 -16.35
CA ILE A 133 6.11 3.57 -17.69
C ILE A 133 6.57 2.26 -18.33
N GLU A 134 7.37 1.46 -17.61
CA GLU A 134 7.91 0.19 -18.11
C GLU A 134 6.80 -0.84 -18.37
N THR A 135 5.75 -0.85 -17.54
CA THR A 135 4.65 -1.83 -17.66
C THR A 135 3.72 -1.53 -18.83
N LEU A 136 3.45 -0.25 -19.08
CA LEU A 136 2.51 0.19 -20.11
C LEU A 136 3.22 0.64 -21.40
N ASP A 137 4.55 0.70 -21.39
CA ASP A 137 5.38 1.25 -22.48
C ASP A 137 4.99 2.69 -22.82
N LEU A 138 4.78 3.53 -21.78
CA LEU A 138 4.30 4.90 -21.96
C LEU A 138 5.34 5.77 -22.66
N ALA A 139 4.88 6.62 -23.58
CA ALA A 139 5.71 7.72 -24.05
C ALA A 139 6.09 8.64 -22.88
N LYS A 140 7.38 8.95 -22.73
CA LYS A 140 7.92 9.67 -21.55
C LYS A 140 7.19 10.98 -21.24
N HIS A 141 6.73 11.72 -22.25
CA HIS A 141 6.02 12.99 -22.03
C HIS A 141 4.59 12.85 -21.51
N VAL A 142 4.02 11.64 -21.54
CA VAL A 142 2.71 11.32 -20.95
C VAL A 142 2.81 11.26 -19.41
N THR A 143 4.01 11.01 -18.89
CA THR A 143 4.31 11.14 -17.46
C THR A 143 4.97 12.48 -17.15
N GLN A 144 4.64 13.10 -16.02
CA GLN A 144 5.14 14.42 -15.64
C GLN A 144 5.46 14.47 -14.15
N ILE A 145 6.35 15.39 -13.77
CA ILE A 145 6.59 15.72 -12.37
C ILE A 145 5.53 16.72 -11.87
N PRO A 146 5.22 16.73 -10.56
CA PRO A 146 4.20 17.60 -9.98
C PRO A 146 4.37 19.09 -10.31
N GLU A 147 5.60 19.58 -10.37
CA GLU A 147 5.95 20.99 -10.62
C GLU A 147 5.57 21.46 -12.04
N ASN A 148 5.35 20.52 -12.96
CA ASN A 148 4.93 20.83 -14.32
C ASN A 148 3.42 20.98 -14.47
N VAL A 149 2.61 20.61 -13.46
CA VAL A 149 1.14 20.68 -13.53
C VAL A 149 0.64 22.08 -13.94
N PRO A 150 1.14 23.20 -13.37
CA PRO A 150 0.70 24.54 -13.79
C PRO A 150 1.09 24.93 -15.22
N LYS A 151 1.97 24.15 -15.87
CA LYS A 151 2.51 24.41 -17.21
C LYS A 151 1.93 23.46 -18.26
N PHE A 152 0.94 22.65 -17.91
CA PHE A 152 0.35 21.71 -18.86
C PHE A 152 -0.31 22.44 -20.03
N PRO A 153 -0.11 21.96 -21.27
CA PRO A 153 -0.73 22.57 -22.44
C PRO A 153 -2.25 22.32 -22.44
N ASP A 154 -3.00 23.18 -23.13
CA ASP A 154 -4.48 23.13 -23.19
C ASP A 154 -5.03 21.79 -23.72
N GLU A 155 -4.23 20.99 -24.41
CA GLU A 155 -4.58 19.64 -24.85
C GLU A 155 -4.74 18.64 -23.69
N VAL A 156 -4.14 18.91 -22.53
CA VAL A 156 -4.32 18.09 -21.32
C VAL A 156 -5.68 18.43 -20.74
N LYS A 157 -6.55 17.42 -20.68
CA LYS A 157 -7.93 17.50 -20.20
C LYS A 157 -8.15 16.82 -18.86
N ALA A 158 -7.18 16.06 -18.36
CA ALA A 158 -7.24 15.43 -17.04
C ALA A 158 -5.84 15.13 -16.47
N ILE A 159 -5.76 15.05 -15.15
CA ILE A 159 -4.54 14.70 -14.41
C ILE A 159 -4.79 13.39 -13.66
N ILE A 160 -3.89 12.42 -13.83
CA ILE A 160 -3.96 11.13 -13.15
C ILE A 160 -2.79 11.02 -12.16
N LEU A 161 -3.09 11.11 -10.88
CA LEU A 161 -2.15 10.98 -9.78
C LEU A 161 -2.04 9.51 -9.37
N VAL A 162 -0.83 8.96 -9.38
CA VAL A 162 -0.54 7.54 -9.07
C VAL A 162 0.40 7.46 -7.88
N ASP A 163 0.16 6.49 -7.01
CA ASP A 163 0.90 6.27 -5.76
C ASP A 163 0.85 4.79 -5.35
N ASP A 164 1.69 4.38 -4.40
CA ASP A 164 1.66 3.00 -3.90
C ASP A 164 0.51 2.77 -2.92
N PHE A 165 0.37 3.61 -1.90
CA PHE A 165 -0.59 3.40 -0.83
C PHE A 165 -1.13 4.70 -0.19
N ALA A 166 -2.45 4.78 -0.03
CA ALA A 166 -3.10 5.85 0.74
C ALA A 166 -3.69 5.32 2.05
N GLY A 167 -2.99 5.53 3.18
CA GLY A 167 -3.45 5.07 4.50
C GLY A 167 -4.37 6.07 5.21
N THR A 168 -3.86 7.26 5.56
CA THR A 168 -4.65 8.31 6.23
C THR A 168 -5.06 9.45 5.30
N GLY A 169 -4.53 9.47 4.06
CA GLY A 169 -4.76 10.54 3.08
C GLY A 169 -4.05 11.87 3.37
N SER A 170 -3.56 12.12 4.59
CA SER A 170 -2.93 13.39 4.97
C SER A 170 -1.73 13.78 4.09
N GLN A 171 -0.85 12.81 3.79
CA GLN A 171 0.32 13.04 2.94
C GLN A 171 -0.07 13.45 1.52
N PHE A 172 -1.14 12.86 0.97
CA PHE A 172 -1.65 13.23 -0.34
C PHE A 172 -2.23 14.64 -0.33
N VAL A 173 -3.01 15.00 0.69
CA VAL A 173 -3.58 16.36 0.81
C VAL A 173 -2.48 17.41 0.93
N ASP A 174 -1.43 17.15 1.71
CA ASP A 174 -0.27 18.04 1.85
C ASP A 174 0.49 18.17 0.52
N PHE A 175 0.72 17.04 -0.16
CA PHE A 175 1.32 17.01 -1.49
C PHE A 175 0.52 17.85 -2.48
N PHE A 176 -0.80 17.66 -2.52
CA PHE A 176 -1.67 18.34 -3.46
C PHE A 176 -1.64 19.84 -3.22
N LYS A 177 -1.87 20.29 -1.99
CA LYS A 177 -1.90 21.72 -1.63
C LYS A 177 -0.56 22.41 -1.87
N LYS A 178 0.57 21.69 -1.75
CA LYS A 178 1.91 22.24 -2.00
C LYS A 178 2.23 22.37 -3.50
N ASN A 179 1.86 21.37 -4.29
CA ASN A 179 2.33 21.25 -5.68
C ASN A 179 1.30 21.66 -6.71
N ILE A 180 0.03 21.68 -6.34
CA ILE A 180 -1.07 21.92 -7.25
C ILE A 180 -2.00 22.99 -6.68
N ASP A 181 -2.07 24.14 -7.35
CA ASP A 181 -2.93 25.25 -6.92
C ASP A 181 -4.41 24.89 -7.16
N PRO A 182 -5.21 24.61 -6.11
CA PRO A 182 -6.59 24.19 -6.27
C PRO A 182 -7.47 25.23 -6.97
N TYR A 183 -7.08 26.52 -6.97
CA TYR A 183 -7.85 27.59 -7.60
C TYR A 183 -7.57 27.74 -9.10
N ASN A 184 -6.45 27.19 -9.58
CA ASN A 184 -6.03 27.35 -10.97
C ASN A 184 -6.19 26.07 -11.81
N ILE A 185 -6.55 24.94 -11.19
CA ILE A 185 -6.82 23.71 -11.93
C ILE A 185 -8.20 23.78 -12.58
N ARG A 186 -8.23 23.62 -13.90
CA ARG A 186 -9.47 23.63 -14.70
C ARG A 186 -9.83 22.27 -15.30
N VAL A 187 -9.10 21.23 -14.92
CA VAL A 187 -9.26 19.88 -15.43
C VAL A 187 -9.57 18.93 -14.28
N PRO A 188 -10.44 17.93 -14.47
CA PRO A 188 -10.72 16.93 -13.45
C PRO A 188 -9.45 16.14 -13.10
N ILE A 189 -9.36 15.74 -11.83
CA ILE A 189 -8.20 15.05 -11.27
C ILE A 189 -8.65 13.70 -10.71
N LEU A 190 -7.91 12.67 -11.08
CA LEU A 190 -8.07 11.33 -10.55
C LEU A 190 -6.86 10.99 -9.68
N TYR A 191 -7.07 10.61 -8.42
CA TYR A 191 -6.07 9.95 -7.60
C TYR A 191 -6.35 8.46 -7.55
N THR A 192 -5.40 7.65 -8.02
CA THR A 192 -5.54 6.19 -8.12
C THR A 192 -4.32 5.49 -7.53
N PRO A 193 -4.23 5.39 -6.20
CA PRO A 193 -3.19 4.59 -5.56
C PRO A 193 -3.42 3.09 -5.82
N LEU A 194 -2.37 2.27 -5.72
CA LEU A 194 -2.51 0.82 -5.87
C LEU A 194 -3.41 0.22 -4.78
N ALA A 195 -3.34 0.75 -3.56
CA ALA A 195 -4.36 0.49 -2.55
C ALA A 195 -4.64 1.73 -1.71
N ALA A 196 -5.86 1.86 -1.21
CA ALA A 196 -6.24 2.91 -0.27
C ALA A 196 -7.13 2.36 0.83
N HIS A 197 -6.95 2.87 2.04
CA HIS A 197 -7.91 2.67 3.12
C HIS A 197 -9.10 3.63 2.97
N GLN A 198 -10.30 3.19 3.33
CA GLN A 198 -11.53 3.99 3.22
C GLN A 198 -11.42 5.34 3.94
N ASP A 199 -10.74 5.39 5.08
CA ASP A 199 -10.51 6.64 5.82
C ASP A 199 -9.68 7.65 5.01
N ALA A 200 -8.69 7.19 4.22
CA ALA A 200 -7.95 8.08 3.32
C ALA A 200 -8.84 8.65 2.23
N ILE A 201 -9.70 7.82 1.63
CA ILE A 201 -10.63 8.25 0.58
C ILE A 201 -11.55 9.34 1.13
N ASN A 202 -12.21 9.06 2.24
CA ASN A 202 -13.13 9.99 2.90
C ASN A 202 -12.43 11.31 3.24
N TYR A 203 -11.22 11.23 3.81
CA TYR A 203 -10.45 12.42 4.17
C TYR A 203 -10.03 13.24 2.94
N ILE A 204 -9.52 12.59 1.89
CA ILE A 204 -9.08 13.28 0.68
C ILE A 204 -10.26 13.97 -0.01
N GLU A 205 -11.37 13.26 -0.22
CA GLU A 205 -12.55 13.81 -0.90
C GLU A 205 -13.19 14.95 -0.10
N GLN A 206 -13.15 14.87 1.24
CA GLN A 206 -13.59 15.96 2.11
C GLN A 206 -12.68 17.19 1.99
N GLN A 207 -11.36 17.00 1.95
CA GLN A 207 -10.39 18.10 1.91
C GLN A 207 -10.18 18.68 0.52
N LEU A 208 -10.39 17.88 -0.52
CA LEU A 208 -10.15 18.19 -1.93
C LEU A 208 -11.31 17.67 -2.79
N PRO A 209 -12.50 18.29 -2.74
CA PRO A 209 -13.70 17.82 -3.47
C PRO A 209 -13.54 17.74 -4.99
N GLN A 210 -12.52 18.40 -5.55
CA GLN A 210 -12.15 18.35 -6.97
C GLN A 210 -11.33 17.12 -7.37
N VAL A 211 -10.88 16.32 -6.41
CA VAL A 211 -10.11 15.09 -6.64
C VAL A 211 -11.03 13.89 -6.46
N GLU A 212 -11.19 13.09 -7.51
CA GLU A 212 -11.84 11.79 -7.42
C GLU A 212 -10.83 10.73 -6.99
N VAL A 213 -11.14 9.94 -5.98
CA VAL A 213 -10.22 8.90 -5.47
C VAL A 213 -10.74 7.52 -5.86
N VAL A 214 -9.97 6.79 -6.68
CA VAL A 214 -10.32 5.43 -7.12
C VAL A 214 -9.10 4.53 -6.95
N PRO A 215 -8.93 3.86 -5.80
CA PRO A 215 -7.83 2.91 -5.64
C PRO A 215 -8.05 1.67 -6.50
N VAL A 216 -6.97 0.94 -6.80
CA VAL A 216 -7.10 -0.40 -7.40
C VAL A 216 -7.65 -1.40 -6.39
N GLU A 217 -7.18 -1.32 -5.14
CA GLU A 217 -7.65 -2.14 -4.02
C GLU A 217 -8.14 -1.25 -2.87
N LEU A 218 -9.37 -1.50 -2.42
CA LEU A 218 -9.97 -0.82 -1.29
C LEU A 218 -9.74 -1.64 -0.02
N LEU A 219 -9.11 -1.03 0.97
CA LEU A 219 -9.02 -1.53 2.34
C LEU A 219 -9.99 -0.78 3.25
N SER A 220 -10.41 -1.44 4.31
CA SER A 220 -11.37 -0.98 5.29
C SER A 220 -10.94 -1.39 6.70
N GLN A 221 -11.77 -1.07 7.69
CA GLN A 221 -11.55 -1.50 9.07
C GLN A 221 -11.54 -3.03 9.20
N ASP A 222 -12.19 -3.75 8.29
CA ASP A 222 -12.20 -5.21 8.29
C ASP A 222 -10.84 -5.82 7.89
N ASP A 223 -9.99 -5.04 7.23
CA ASP A 223 -8.61 -5.43 6.85
C ASP A 223 -7.59 -5.17 7.96
N SER A 224 -8.02 -4.57 9.08
CA SER A 224 -7.21 -4.47 10.28
C SER A 224 -6.87 -5.87 10.81
N PHE A 225 -5.61 -6.07 11.19
CA PHE A 225 -5.16 -7.31 11.85
C PHE A 225 -6.00 -7.67 13.08
N PHE A 226 -6.47 -6.64 13.77
CA PHE A 226 -7.28 -6.74 14.98
C PHE A 226 -8.78 -6.72 14.69
N SER A 227 -9.22 -6.84 13.42
CA SER A 227 -10.64 -6.99 13.12
C SER A 227 -11.17 -8.34 13.67
N PRO A 228 -12.29 -8.34 14.42
CA PRO A 228 -12.83 -9.57 14.99
C PRO A 228 -13.46 -10.47 13.92
N ILE A 229 -13.17 -11.76 13.98
CA ILE A 229 -13.89 -12.79 13.21
C ILE A 229 -14.81 -13.53 14.17
N ASN A 230 -16.12 -13.41 13.96
CA ASN A 230 -17.15 -13.98 14.85
C ASN A 230 -16.99 -13.55 16.33
N GLY A 231 -16.50 -12.32 16.56
CA GLY A 231 -16.27 -11.79 17.91
C GLY A 231 -14.93 -12.18 18.55
N TYR A 232 -14.12 -13.00 17.89
CA TYR A 232 -12.82 -13.45 18.39
C TYR A 232 -11.66 -12.90 17.55
N PHE A 233 -10.50 -12.79 18.18
CA PHE A 233 -9.26 -12.49 17.47
C PHE A 233 -8.95 -13.63 16.50
N ARG A 234 -8.87 -13.32 15.20
CA ARG A 234 -8.59 -14.28 14.13
C ARG A 234 -9.50 -15.52 14.12
N GLY A 235 -10.66 -15.45 14.77
CA GLY A 235 -11.64 -16.54 14.81
C GLY A 235 -11.23 -17.74 15.65
N ASP A 236 -10.28 -17.56 16.57
CA ASP A 236 -9.70 -18.66 17.36
C ASP A 236 -10.60 -19.20 18.49
N ASN A 237 -11.77 -18.59 18.70
CA ASN A 237 -12.75 -18.91 19.75
C ASN A 237 -12.19 -18.86 21.19
N LYS A 238 -11.04 -18.19 21.40
CA LYS A 238 -10.32 -18.17 22.66
C LYS A 238 -9.98 -16.74 23.08
N ASN A 239 -9.35 -15.98 22.19
CA ASN A 239 -8.88 -14.64 22.46
C ASN A 239 -9.88 -13.61 21.93
N ASN A 240 -10.14 -12.55 22.69
CA ASN A 240 -10.80 -11.37 22.16
C ASN A 240 -9.78 -10.38 21.59
N VAL A 241 -10.25 -9.47 20.76
CA VAL A 241 -9.42 -8.46 20.09
C VAL A 241 -8.69 -7.55 21.08
N THR A 242 -9.35 -7.16 22.17
CA THR A 242 -8.77 -6.26 23.18
C THR A 242 -7.56 -6.88 23.84
N ASP A 243 -7.66 -8.15 24.24
CA ASP A 243 -6.57 -8.92 24.84
C ASP A 243 -5.42 -9.12 23.85
N ALA A 244 -5.70 -9.46 22.59
CA ALA A 244 -4.67 -9.59 21.55
C ALA A 244 -3.93 -8.28 21.28
N LYS A 245 -4.65 -7.15 21.24
CA LYS A 245 -4.05 -5.81 21.07
C LYS A 245 -3.20 -5.42 22.30
N ALA A 246 -3.68 -5.72 23.51
CA ALA A 246 -2.91 -5.47 24.73
C ALA A 246 -1.63 -6.30 24.77
N PHE A 247 -1.73 -7.59 24.43
CA PHE A 247 -0.58 -8.50 24.31
C PHE A 247 0.46 -7.98 23.32
N TYR A 248 0.03 -7.53 22.14
CA TYR A 248 0.93 -6.93 21.14
C TYR A 248 1.70 -5.73 21.67
N LEU A 249 1.03 -4.82 22.38
CA LEU A 249 1.66 -3.63 22.94
C LEU A 249 2.63 -3.99 24.07
N GLU A 250 2.26 -4.94 24.92
CA GLU A 250 3.15 -5.46 25.98
C GLU A 250 4.41 -6.10 25.39
N MET A 251 4.26 -6.93 24.35
CA MET A 251 5.39 -7.51 23.61
C MET A 251 6.28 -6.42 23.00
N CYS A 252 5.70 -5.38 22.40
CA CYS A 252 6.47 -4.22 21.89
C CYS A 252 7.29 -3.52 22.99
N GLU A 253 6.77 -3.42 24.21
CA GLU A 253 7.47 -2.80 25.35
C GLU A 253 8.65 -3.62 25.88
N ARG A 254 8.69 -4.93 25.61
CA ARG A 254 9.77 -5.85 26.00
C ARG A 254 10.85 -6.01 24.93
N THR A 255 10.65 -5.42 23.75
CA THR A 255 11.52 -5.58 22.57
C THR A 255 12.17 -4.25 22.18
N PRO A 256 13.09 -4.23 21.18
CA PRO A 256 13.66 -2.97 20.67
C PRO A 256 12.65 -1.98 20.09
N LEU A 257 11.38 -2.39 19.95
CA LEU A 257 10.27 -1.54 19.53
C LEU A 257 9.77 -0.60 20.63
N LYS A 258 10.24 -0.76 21.88
CA LYS A 258 9.87 0.11 22.99
C LYS A 258 10.00 1.59 22.65
N GLY A 259 8.93 2.35 22.90
CA GLY A 259 8.88 3.79 22.66
C GLY A 259 8.96 4.22 21.20
N LYS A 260 8.89 3.30 20.23
CA LYS A 260 8.83 3.64 18.80
C LYS A 260 7.43 4.13 18.43
N GLU A 261 7.37 5.12 17.56
CA GLU A 261 6.11 5.60 17.00
C GLU A 261 5.47 4.57 16.07
N PHE A 262 4.14 4.65 15.95
CA PHE A 262 3.33 3.85 15.04
C PHE A 262 3.45 2.34 15.29
N LEU A 263 3.45 1.91 16.56
CA LEU A 263 3.41 0.48 16.90
C LEU A 263 2.24 -0.23 16.21
N LEU A 264 1.06 0.37 16.25
CA LEU A 264 -0.17 -0.11 15.60
C LEU A 264 -0.30 0.34 14.14
N GLY A 265 0.79 0.83 13.55
CA GLY A 265 0.79 1.50 12.26
C GLY A 265 0.29 2.94 12.34
N LYS A 266 0.66 3.74 11.34
CA LYS A 266 0.22 5.12 11.19
C LYS A 266 -1.31 5.17 11.07
N GLY A 267 -1.93 6.07 11.83
CA GLY A 267 -3.40 6.15 11.91
C GLY A 267 -4.06 4.97 12.63
N GLU A 268 -3.27 4.13 13.31
CA GLU A 268 -3.74 2.92 14.00
C GLU A 268 -4.53 1.94 13.11
N LEU A 269 -4.24 1.91 11.81
CA LEU A 269 -4.93 1.02 10.86
C LEU A 269 -4.58 -0.47 11.08
N CYS A 270 -3.49 -0.76 11.81
CA CYS A 270 -3.09 -2.11 12.20
C CYS A 270 -3.00 -3.10 11.04
N LEU A 271 -2.50 -2.68 9.88
CA LEU A 271 -2.52 -3.52 8.68
C LEU A 271 -1.45 -4.63 8.71
N THR A 272 -1.66 -5.61 7.84
CA THR A 272 -0.69 -6.64 7.42
C THR A 272 -0.68 -6.74 5.89
N PHE A 273 -0.34 -5.64 5.23
CA PHE A 273 -0.44 -5.44 3.80
C PHE A 273 0.85 -4.83 3.23
N ALA A 274 1.45 -5.44 2.22
CA ALA A 274 2.67 -4.93 1.60
C ALA A 274 2.75 -5.15 0.09
N PHE A 275 3.56 -4.32 -0.56
CA PHE A 275 3.95 -4.49 -1.95
C PHE A 275 5.42 -4.89 -2.02
N HIS A 276 5.81 -5.54 -3.10
CA HIS A 276 7.23 -5.81 -3.40
C HIS A 276 8.10 -4.53 -3.46
N LEU A 277 7.49 -3.38 -3.74
CA LEU A 277 8.19 -2.09 -3.79
C LEU A 277 8.55 -1.57 -2.40
N SER A 278 7.61 -1.65 -1.46
CA SER A 278 7.74 -1.12 -0.11
C SER A 278 6.59 -1.58 0.80
N THR A 279 6.84 -1.57 2.10
CA THR A 279 5.82 -1.79 3.14
C THR A 279 5.28 -0.46 3.66
N PRO A 280 3.97 -0.16 3.55
CA PRO A 280 3.34 1.01 4.18
C PRO A 280 3.56 1.08 5.70
N ASN A 281 3.66 2.28 6.28
CA ASN A 281 3.83 2.43 7.74
C ASN A 281 2.52 2.29 8.50
N ASN A 282 1.41 2.07 7.80
CA ASN A 282 0.11 1.71 8.37
C ASN A 282 0.06 0.26 8.86
N ASN A 283 1.10 -0.53 8.55
CA ASN A 283 1.28 -1.88 9.05
C ASN A 283 1.70 -1.92 10.52
N LEU A 284 1.48 -3.06 11.18
CA LEU A 284 2.10 -3.36 12.46
C LEU A 284 3.63 -3.20 12.39
N LYS A 285 4.18 -2.50 13.38
CA LYS A 285 5.59 -2.13 13.42
C LYS A 285 6.54 -3.33 13.41
N VAL A 286 6.14 -4.42 14.08
CA VAL A 286 6.91 -5.68 14.17
C VAL A 286 7.25 -6.31 12.82
N ILE A 287 6.50 -5.98 11.77
CA ILE A 287 6.67 -6.56 10.43
C ILE A 287 7.86 -5.94 9.69
N TYR A 288 8.04 -4.62 9.81
CA TYR A 288 9.00 -3.88 9.00
C TYR A 288 10.08 -3.13 9.80
N HIS A 289 9.97 -3.09 11.13
CA HIS A 289 11.00 -2.52 11.96
C HIS A 289 12.27 -3.34 11.87
N ASP A 290 13.39 -2.67 11.68
CA ASP A 290 14.70 -3.27 11.57
C ASP A 290 15.63 -2.55 12.54
N SER A 291 16.26 -3.31 13.41
CA SER A 291 17.19 -2.81 14.41
C SER A 291 18.38 -3.76 14.50
N GLU A 292 19.28 -3.66 13.51
CA GLU A 292 20.55 -4.41 13.46
C GLU A 292 21.34 -4.32 14.78
N GLU A 293 21.28 -3.16 15.47
CA GLU A 293 22.01 -2.93 16.72
C GLU A 293 21.36 -3.54 17.98
N ASN A 294 20.07 -3.87 17.94
CA ASN A 294 19.31 -4.31 19.13
C ASN A 294 18.60 -5.67 18.94
N GLY A 295 18.87 -6.39 17.86
CA GLY A 295 18.45 -7.79 17.70
C GLY A 295 17.03 -8.02 17.20
N TRP A 296 16.33 -7.02 16.65
CA TRP A 296 15.04 -7.25 16.00
C TRP A 296 15.21 -7.37 14.48
N SER A 297 14.94 -8.56 13.94
CA SER A 297 15.00 -8.81 12.50
C SER A 297 13.67 -8.46 11.84
N ARG A 298 13.67 -7.66 10.75
CA ARG A 298 12.44 -7.39 9.99
C ARG A 298 12.02 -8.57 9.11
N LEU A 299 10.71 -8.68 8.84
CA LEU A 299 10.20 -9.53 7.75
C LEU A 299 10.20 -8.78 6.43
N LEU A 300 9.63 -7.56 6.42
CA LEU A 300 9.38 -6.81 5.21
C LEU A 300 10.20 -5.53 5.14
N TYR A 301 10.74 -5.26 3.96
CA TYR A 301 11.49 -4.04 3.72
C TYR A 301 10.57 -2.80 3.67
N ARG A 302 11.03 -1.72 4.30
CA ARG A 302 10.44 -0.39 4.16
C ARG A 302 11.51 0.59 3.67
N ARG A 303 11.26 1.22 2.53
CA ARG A 303 12.07 2.34 2.03
C ARG A 303 11.92 3.54 2.98
N LYS A 304 13.04 4.07 3.48
CA LYS A 304 13.10 5.27 4.35
C LYS A 304 13.20 6.55 3.52
#